data_AF-A0A1Q6V761-F1
#
_entry.id   AF-A0A1Q6V761-F1
#
_cell.length_a   1.000
_cell.length_b   1.000
_cell.length_c   1.000
_cell.angle_alpha   90.00
_cell.angle_beta   90.00
_cell.angle_gamma   90.00
#
_symmetry.space_group_name_H-M   'P 1'
#
loop_
_entity.id
_entity.type
_entity.pdbx_description
1 polymer ?
#
loop_
_entity_poly.entity_id
_entity_poly.type
_entity_poly.pdbx_seq_one_letter_code
_entity_poly.pdbx_strand_id
1 'polypeptide(L)'
;MTDLPFEQFPPLSAIRICRHAFTQRIPGIDVSDDKPEVLKRLSAAHREIRNEMGIADWPLVTAQQIHGNKIAVVDNCSRGPVSREFAGCDGLITNQRGIALGVYVADCCAVYIVDPKTPAIGLVHSGRKGTELGVVTNAITEMISRFGSEAANMIVQFSPCIRPPHYEIDFGAEIVRQCRTLGVKEIHDAGVCTACDLDRYYSYRAEKGKTGRMLALIALNPLAD
;
A
#
# COMPACT_ATOMS: atom_id res chain seq x y z
N MET A 1 15.50 -20.15 8.22
CA MET A 1 14.57 -19.14 7.70
C MET A 1 15.41 -18.07 7.05
N THR A 2 15.22 -17.85 5.74
CA THR A 2 15.69 -16.64 5.08
C THR A 2 15.01 -15.47 5.77
N ASP A 3 15.77 -14.51 6.29
CA ASP A 3 15.24 -13.27 6.86
C ASP A 3 14.68 -12.44 5.69
N LEU A 4 13.39 -12.61 5.40
CA LEU A 4 12.76 -11.97 4.25
C LEU A 4 12.63 -10.45 4.52
N PRO A 5 13.08 -9.58 3.61
CA PRO A 5 13.15 -8.15 3.86
C PRO A 5 11.75 -7.51 3.71
N PHE A 6 10.96 -7.51 4.78
CA PHE A 6 9.72 -6.75 4.89
C PHE A 6 9.55 -6.19 6.30
N GLU A 7 8.71 -5.18 6.44
CA GLU A 7 8.37 -4.58 7.72
C GLU A 7 6.86 -4.51 7.93
N GLN A 8 6.48 -4.50 9.21
CA GLN A 8 5.11 -4.32 9.66
C GLN A 8 5.03 -3.10 10.55
N PHE A 9 3.97 -2.32 10.39
CA PHE A 9 3.73 -1.16 11.21
C PHE A 9 3.01 -1.53 12.52
N PRO A 10 3.50 -1.10 13.70
CA PRO A 10 2.86 -1.40 14.98
C PRO A 10 1.38 -1.01 15.08
N PRO A 11 0.93 0.17 14.56
CA PRO A 11 -0.49 0.55 14.61
C PRO A 11 -1.40 -0.46 13.90
N LEU A 12 -0.97 -0.98 12.75
CA LEU A 12 -1.73 -1.99 12.02
C LEU A 12 -1.59 -3.39 12.62
N SER A 13 -0.42 -3.72 13.18
CA SER A 13 -0.17 -5.02 13.82
C SER A 13 -1.00 -5.22 15.10
N ALA A 14 -1.36 -4.12 15.77
CA ALA A 14 -2.29 -4.14 16.89
C ALA A 14 -3.73 -4.49 16.47
N ILE A 15 -4.07 -4.31 15.18
CA ILE A 15 -5.41 -4.58 14.64
C ILE A 15 -5.50 -6.04 14.21
N ARG A 16 -6.20 -6.87 15.00
CA ARG A 16 -6.30 -8.32 14.76
C ARG A 16 -7.17 -8.73 13.56
N ILE A 17 -7.86 -7.79 12.91
CA ILE A 17 -8.78 -8.10 11.80
C ILE A 17 -8.09 -8.15 10.42
N CYS A 18 -6.82 -7.70 10.32
CA CYS A 18 -6.09 -7.66 9.06
C CYS A 18 -4.67 -8.20 9.19
N ARG A 19 -4.05 -8.46 8.04
CA ARG A 19 -2.61 -8.70 7.87
C ARG A 19 -2.06 -7.68 6.90
N HIS A 20 -0.86 -7.18 7.14
CA HIS A 20 -0.20 -6.22 6.27
C HIS A 20 1.31 -6.46 6.25
N ALA A 21 1.95 -5.96 5.21
CA ALA A 21 3.41 -5.88 5.11
C ALA A 21 3.78 -4.79 4.12
N PHE A 22 4.97 -4.22 4.32
CA PHE A 22 5.66 -3.40 3.34
C PHE A 22 6.99 -4.07 3.00
N THR A 23 7.17 -4.51 1.75
CA THR A 23 8.44 -5.12 1.35
C THR A 23 9.54 -4.07 1.30
N GLN A 24 10.75 -4.49 1.66
CA GLN A 24 11.97 -3.71 1.52
C GLN A 24 12.70 -4.12 0.23
N ARG A 25 13.88 -3.54 -0.02
CA ARG A 25 14.75 -3.93 -1.13
C ARG A 25 15.08 -5.41 -1.05
N ILE A 26 15.02 -6.09 -2.19
CA ILE A 26 15.39 -7.50 -2.32
C ILE A 26 16.85 -7.57 -2.79
N PRO A 27 17.79 -8.07 -1.97
CA PRO A 27 19.19 -8.17 -2.36
C PRO A 27 19.40 -9.09 -3.57
N GLY A 28 20.38 -8.76 -4.41
CA GLY A 28 20.80 -9.62 -5.53
C GLY A 28 19.88 -9.62 -6.75
N ILE A 29 18.83 -8.80 -6.77
CA ILE A 29 17.95 -8.63 -7.94
C ILE A 29 18.44 -7.46 -8.80
N ASP A 30 18.69 -7.72 -10.08
CA ASP A 30 18.97 -6.66 -11.04
C ASP A 30 17.69 -5.86 -11.37
N VAL A 31 17.76 -4.56 -11.07
CA VAL A 31 16.67 -3.58 -11.23
C VAL A 31 16.94 -2.56 -12.34
N SER A 32 17.95 -2.79 -13.17
CA SER A 32 18.38 -1.86 -14.23
C SER A 32 17.57 -1.96 -15.54
N ASP A 33 16.28 -2.26 -15.42
CA ASP A 33 15.36 -2.52 -16.54
C ASP A 33 14.05 -1.72 -16.41
N ASP A 34 13.11 -1.92 -17.33
CA ASP A 34 11.78 -1.31 -17.22
C ASP A 34 10.94 -1.90 -16.06
N LYS A 35 9.91 -1.15 -15.65
CA LYS A 35 9.07 -1.54 -14.49
C LYS A 35 8.48 -2.96 -14.65
N PRO A 36 7.85 -3.34 -15.78
CA PRO A 36 7.33 -4.69 -15.96
C PRO A 36 8.37 -5.81 -15.75
N GLU A 37 9.56 -5.68 -16.36
CA GLU A 37 10.59 -6.71 -16.27
C GLU A 37 11.18 -6.78 -14.86
N VAL A 38 11.39 -5.64 -14.21
CA VAL A 38 11.84 -5.60 -12.80
C VAL A 38 10.81 -6.24 -11.87
N LEU A 39 9.50 -5.98 -12.07
CA LEU A 39 8.45 -6.62 -11.27
C LEU A 39 8.40 -8.13 -11.47
N LYS A 40 8.67 -8.63 -12.69
CA LYS A 40 8.80 -10.06 -12.96
C LYS A 40 9.93 -10.68 -12.15
N ARG A 41 11.09 -10.02 -12.08
CA ARG A 41 12.25 -10.49 -11.29
C ARG A 41 11.98 -10.47 -9.78
N LEU A 42 11.21 -9.50 -9.29
CA LEU A 42 10.82 -9.39 -7.88
C LEU A 42 9.69 -10.36 -7.47
N SER A 43 8.97 -10.93 -8.44
CA SER A 43 7.74 -11.70 -8.18
C SER A 43 7.93 -12.90 -7.24
N ALA A 44 9.06 -13.61 -7.33
CA ALA A 44 9.37 -14.75 -6.46
C ALA A 44 9.50 -14.32 -4.99
N ALA A 45 10.32 -13.30 -4.72
CA ALA A 45 10.50 -12.76 -3.37
C ALA A 45 9.19 -12.18 -2.80
N HIS A 46 8.42 -11.46 -3.62
CA HIS A 46 7.11 -10.97 -3.19
C HIS A 46 6.13 -12.11 -2.86
N ARG A 47 6.17 -13.23 -3.61
CA ARG A 47 5.36 -14.40 -3.30
C ARG A 47 5.80 -15.05 -1.98
N GLU A 48 7.10 -15.18 -1.73
CA GLU A 48 7.63 -15.70 -0.47
C GLU A 48 7.21 -14.86 0.73
N ILE A 49 7.25 -13.53 0.61
CA ILE A 49 6.77 -12.63 1.68
C ILE A 49 5.26 -12.83 1.93
N ARG A 50 4.45 -12.99 0.87
CA ARG A 50 3.03 -13.35 1.05
C ARG A 50 2.84 -14.72 1.71
N ASN A 51 3.73 -15.68 1.46
CA ASN A 51 3.69 -16.99 2.14
C ASN A 51 3.92 -16.81 3.64
N GLU A 52 4.92 -16.02 4.02
CA GLU A 52 5.24 -15.71 5.43
C GLU A 52 4.08 -15.01 6.13
N MET A 53 3.37 -14.12 5.42
CA MET A 53 2.14 -13.50 5.90
C MET A 53 0.93 -14.46 5.95
N GLY A 54 1.05 -15.68 5.43
CA GLY A 54 -0.04 -16.65 5.31
C GLY A 54 -1.19 -16.20 4.41
N ILE A 55 -0.90 -15.35 3.40
CA ILE A 55 -1.90 -14.82 2.44
C ILE A 55 -1.60 -15.23 1.00
N ALA A 56 -0.64 -16.13 0.78
CA ALA A 56 -0.19 -16.45 -0.57
C ALA A 56 -1.22 -17.16 -1.45
N ASP A 57 -2.11 -17.93 -0.84
CA ASP A 57 -3.21 -18.63 -1.52
C ASP A 57 -4.44 -17.73 -1.71
N TRP A 58 -4.39 -16.49 -1.22
CA TRP A 58 -5.46 -15.52 -1.41
C TRP A 58 -5.26 -14.77 -2.74
N PRO A 59 -6.35 -14.36 -3.42
CA PRO A 59 -6.26 -13.49 -4.58
C PRO A 59 -5.46 -12.23 -4.23
N LEU A 60 -4.44 -11.90 -5.03
CA LEU A 60 -3.76 -10.61 -4.95
C LEU A 60 -4.35 -9.67 -6.00
N VAL A 61 -4.95 -8.59 -5.53
CA VAL A 61 -5.52 -7.54 -6.35
C VAL A 61 -4.61 -6.32 -6.31
N THR A 62 -4.14 -5.85 -7.47
CA THR A 62 -3.28 -4.68 -7.59
C THR A 62 -3.94 -3.55 -8.38
N ALA A 63 -3.43 -2.34 -8.20
CA ALA A 63 -3.79 -1.18 -9.02
C ALA A 63 -2.73 -0.97 -10.11
N GLN A 64 -3.14 -0.55 -11.30
CA GLN A 64 -2.22 -0.20 -12.39
C GLN A 64 -1.31 1.00 -12.04
N GLN A 65 -1.84 1.94 -11.24
CA GLN A 65 -1.18 3.15 -10.73
C GLN A 65 -0.76 4.14 -11.84
N ILE A 66 -1.69 5.00 -12.24
CA ILE A 66 -1.49 6.02 -13.28
C ILE A 66 -1.22 7.42 -12.70
N HIS A 67 -0.95 7.51 -11.40
CA HIS A 67 -0.79 8.75 -10.63
C HIS A 67 -2.03 9.66 -10.74
N GLY A 68 -3.22 9.05 -10.81
CA GLY A 68 -4.51 9.71 -10.71
C GLY A 68 -5.08 9.64 -9.30
N ASN A 69 -6.40 9.77 -9.19
CA ASN A 69 -7.12 9.74 -7.91
C ASN A 69 -8.28 8.72 -7.86
N LYS A 70 -8.38 7.86 -8.88
CA LYS A 70 -9.44 6.86 -8.97
C LYS A 70 -9.18 5.71 -8.01
N ILE A 71 -10.23 5.28 -7.32
CA ILE A 71 -10.24 4.14 -6.40
C ILE A 71 -11.08 3.02 -7.02
N ALA A 72 -10.56 1.81 -7.02
CA ALA A 72 -11.33 0.62 -7.39
C ALA A 72 -11.87 -0.05 -6.13
N VAL A 73 -13.16 -0.38 -6.17
CA VAL A 73 -13.84 -1.20 -5.15
C VAL A 73 -13.64 -2.66 -5.53
N VAL A 74 -13.14 -3.46 -4.59
CA VAL A 74 -12.95 -4.90 -4.77
C VAL A 74 -14.04 -5.62 -3.99
N ASP A 75 -15.05 -6.08 -4.71
CA ASP A 75 -16.34 -6.56 -4.20
C ASP A 75 -16.57 -8.05 -4.50
N ASN A 76 -15.80 -8.66 -5.40
CA ASN A 76 -15.77 -10.10 -5.60
C ASN A 76 -14.45 -10.56 -6.25
N CYS A 77 -13.80 -11.57 -5.68
CA CYS A 77 -12.76 -12.35 -6.34
C CYS A 77 -13.08 -13.83 -6.17
N SER A 78 -13.01 -14.59 -7.26
CA SER A 78 -13.14 -16.04 -7.26
C SER A 78 -12.18 -16.64 -6.23
N ARG A 79 -12.63 -17.64 -5.46
CA ARG A 79 -11.74 -18.38 -4.55
C ARG A 79 -10.62 -19.04 -5.36
N GLY A 80 -9.37 -18.82 -4.96
CA GLY A 80 -8.16 -19.32 -5.62
C GLY A 80 -7.12 -18.22 -5.87
N PRO A 81 -5.84 -18.57 -6.16
CA PRO A 81 -4.73 -17.61 -6.27
C PRO A 81 -4.71 -16.84 -7.59
N VAL A 82 -5.87 -16.32 -8.05
CA VAL A 82 -5.94 -15.51 -9.27
C VAL A 82 -5.51 -14.08 -8.92
N SER A 83 -4.38 -13.65 -9.49
CA SER A 83 -3.96 -12.25 -9.38
C SER A 83 -4.71 -11.40 -10.40
N ARG A 84 -5.18 -10.22 -10.00
CA ARG A 84 -5.93 -9.30 -10.87
C ARG A 84 -5.40 -7.89 -10.70
N GLU A 85 -5.17 -7.20 -11.81
CA GLU A 85 -4.86 -5.76 -11.81
C GLU A 85 -6.10 -4.96 -12.23
N PHE A 86 -6.40 -3.87 -11.51
CA PHE A 86 -7.42 -2.89 -11.89
C PHE A 86 -6.78 -1.75 -12.71
N ALA A 87 -7.31 -1.53 -13.91
CA ALA A 87 -6.83 -0.50 -14.82
C ALA A 87 -7.27 0.92 -14.39
N GLY A 88 -6.37 1.87 -14.57
CA GLY A 88 -6.63 3.30 -14.44
C GLY A 88 -6.98 3.79 -13.03
N CYS A 89 -6.58 3.06 -11.98
CA CYS A 89 -6.75 3.44 -10.59
C CYS A 89 -5.42 3.48 -9.83
N ASP A 90 -5.43 4.18 -8.70
CA ASP A 90 -4.28 4.37 -7.82
C ASP A 90 -4.56 3.91 -6.38
N GLY A 91 -5.80 3.49 -6.09
CA GLY A 91 -6.11 2.85 -4.82
C GLY A 91 -7.15 1.76 -4.96
N LEU A 92 -7.17 0.89 -3.98
CA LEU A 92 -8.08 -0.23 -3.85
C LEU A 92 -8.76 -0.16 -2.48
N ILE A 93 -10.05 -0.46 -2.42
CA ILE A 93 -10.77 -0.60 -1.15
C ILE A 93 -11.62 -1.87 -1.16
N THR A 94 -11.80 -2.50 0.00
CA THR A 94 -12.65 -3.68 0.15
C THR A 94 -13.12 -3.88 1.59
N ASN A 95 -14.30 -4.48 1.73
CA ASN A 95 -14.77 -5.11 2.97
C ASN A 95 -14.82 -6.65 2.86
N GLN A 96 -14.29 -7.20 1.76
CA GLN A 96 -14.24 -8.64 1.52
C GLN A 96 -13.04 -9.25 2.24
N ARG A 97 -13.24 -10.45 2.80
CA ARG A 97 -12.22 -11.19 3.55
C ARG A 97 -11.50 -12.18 2.66
N GLY A 98 -10.25 -12.51 3.01
CA GLY A 98 -9.47 -13.49 2.25
C GLY A 98 -9.04 -12.99 0.87
N ILE A 99 -8.93 -11.67 0.69
CA ILE A 99 -8.38 -11.02 -0.51
C ILE A 99 -7.25 -10.10 -0.06
N ALA A 100 -6.12 -10.15 -0.76
CA ALA A 100 -5.00 -9.24 -0.53
C ALA A 100 -5.02 -8.09 -1.54
N LEU A 101 -4.90 -6.86 -1.05
CA LEU A 101 -4.68 -5.66 -1.86
C LEU A 101 -3.17 -5.39 -1.95
N GLY A 102 -2.70 -4.94 -3.12
CA GLY A 102 -1.31 -4.59 -3.36
C GLY A 102 -1.11 -3.30 -4.15
N VAL A 103 -0.16 -2.47 -3.74
CA VAL A 103 0.34 -1.33 -4.53
C VAL A 103 1.86 -1.31 -4.54
N TYR A 104 2.45 -0.95 -5.67
CA TYR A 104 3.90 -0.89 -5.85
C TYR A 104 4.43 0.52 -5.72
N VAL A 105 5.46 0.76 -4.91
CA VAL A 105 6.02 2.09 -4.73
C VAL A 105 7.55 2.10 -4.82
N ALA A 106 8.07 3.21 -5.29
CA ALA A 106 9.44 3.65 -5.06
C ALA A 106 9.34 5.17 -4.96
N ASP A 107 9.60 5.73 -3.78
CA ASP A 107 9.37 7.12 -3.36
C ASP A 107 7.93 7.55 -3.06
N CYS A 108 6.92 7.14 -3.84
CA CYS A 108 5.53 7.47 -3.51
C CYS A 108 5.10 6.79 -2.20
N CYS A 109 4.16 7.37 -1.46
CA CYS A 109 3.64 6.76 -0.24
C CYS A 109 2.59 5.70 -0.56
N ALA A 110 2.71 4.52 0.04
CA ALA A 110 1.61 3.60 0.18
C ALA A 110 0.85 3.94 1.47
N VAL A 111 -0.41 4.33 1.32
CA VAL A 111 -1.29 4.70 2.43
C VAL A 111 -2.24 3.55 2.70
N TYR A 112 -2.08 2.94 3.87
CA TYR A 112 -2.97 1.91 4.41
C TYR A 112 -4.10 2.59 5.17
N ILE A 113 -5.33 2.12 4.97
CA ILE A 113 -6.52 2.60 5.67
C ILE A 113 -7.25 1.38 6.22
N VAL A 114 -7.57 1.38 7.51
CA VAL A 114 -8.30 0.27 8.15
C VAL A 114 -9.42 0.84 9.00
N ASP A 115 -10.66 0.43 8.74
CA ASP A 115 -11.78 0.61 9.66
C ASP A 115 -12.06 -0.72 10.37
N PRO A 116 -11.70 -0.86 11.65
CA PRO A 116 -11.95 -2.07 12.42
C PRO A 116 -13.40 -2.21 12.93
N LYS A 117 -14.23 -1.16 12.87
CA LYS A 117 -15.63 -1.18 13.31
C LYS A 117 -16.56 -1.68 12.22
N THR A 118 -16.32 -1.27 10.98
CA THR A 118 -17.05 -1.72 9.76
C THR A 118 -16.39 -2.89 9.03
N PRO A 119 -15.33 -3.50 9.61
CA PRO A 119 -14.29 -4.25 8.90
C PRO A 119 -14.10 -3.91 7.40
N ALA A 120 -13.42 -2.80 7.13
CA ALA A 120 -13.03 -2.42 5.76
C ALA A 120 -11.56 -2.01 5.70
N ILE A 121 -10.92 -2.24 4.56
CA ILE A 121 -9.52 -1.86 4.31
C ILE A 121 -9.40 -1.09 2.99
N GLY A 122 -8.39 -0.24 2.93
CA GLY A 122 -7.95 0.46 1.75
C GLY A 122 -6.43 0.45 1.63
N LEU A 123 -5.95 0.43 0.39
CA LEU A 123 -4.54 0.56 0.07
C LEU A 123 -4.36 1.50 -1.12
N VAL A 124 -3.65 2.60 -0.91
CA VAL A 124 -3.62 3.73 -1.84
C VAL A 124 -2.19 4.11 -2.18
N HIS A 125 -1.88 4.22 -3.47
CA HIS A 125 -0.68 4.83 -3.99
C HIS A 125 -0.85 6.35 -4.05
N SER A 126 -0.06 7.08 -3.25
CA SER A 126 -0.10 8.53 -3.16
C SER A 126 1.30 9.12 -3.33
N GLY A 127 1.62 9.54 -4.56
CA GLY A 127 2.72 10.46 -4.83
C GLY A 127 2.18 11.88 -5.05
N ARG A 128 3.08 12.85 -5.33
CA ARG A 128 2.75 14.28 -5.54
C ARG A 128 1.40 14.50 -6.26
N LYS A 129 1.28 14.01 -7.49
CA LYS A 129 0.10 14.25 -8.34
C LYS A 129 -1.17 13.61 -7.76
N GLY A 130 -1.09 12.38 -7.25
CA GLY A 130 -2.23 11.70 -6.63
C GLY A 130 -2.70 12.42 -5.36
N THR A 131 -1.77 12.92 -4.55
CA THR A 131 -2.06 13.74 -3.37
C THR A 131 -2.73 15.07 -3.76
N GLU A 132 -2.21 15.79 -4.76
CA GLU A 132 -2.82 17.02 -5.29
C GLU A 132 -4.25 16.79 -5.80
N LEU A 133 -4.52 15.62 -6.39
CA LEU A 133 -5.83 15.21 -6.87
C LEU A 133 -6.74 14.61 -5.77
N GLY A 134 -6.28 14.52 -4.52
CA GLY A 134 -7.06 14.01 -3.39
C GLY A 134 -7.31 12.50 -3.41
N VAL A 135 -6.37 11.68 -3.90
CA VAL A 135 -6.55 10.21 -3.98
C VAL A 135 -6.90 9.57 -2.63
N VAL A 136 -6.30 10.05 -1.53
CA VAL A 136 -6.60 9.54 -0.18
C VAL A 136 -7.97 10.02 0.29
N THR A 137 -8.31 11.29 0.02
CA THR A 137 -9.66 11.83 0.26
C THR A 137 -10.72 10.97 -0.44
N ASN A 138 -10.49 10.61 -1.69
CA ASN A 138 -11.40 9.77 -2.48
C ASN A 138 -11.54 8.37 -1.87
N ALA A 139 -10.44 7.74 -1.43
CA ALA A 139 -10.47 6.43 -0.81
C ALA A 139 -11.32 6.42 0.48
N ILE A 140 -11.09 7.39 1.37
CA ILE A 140 -11.85 7.54 2.61
C ILE A 140 -13.34 7.79 2.30
N THR A 141 -13.62 8.67 1.34
CA THR A 141 -15.00 9.01 0.93
C THR A 141 -15.75 7.81 0.36
N GLU A 142 -15.09 7.00 -0.47
CA GLU A 142 -15.66 5.76 -1.01
C GLU A 142 -15.81 4.71 0.09
N MET A 143 -14.89 4.60 1.06
CA MET A 143 -15.08 3.68 2.20
C MET A 143 -16.29 4.08 3.05
N ILE A 144 -16.54 5.37 3.25
CA ILE A 144 -17.72 5.89 3.94
C ILE A 144 -18.98 5.55 3.13
N SER A 145 -19.03 5.93 1.85
CA SER A 145 -20.25 5.81 1.03
C SER A 145 -20.60 4.36 0.68
N ARG A 146 -19.61 3.49 0.47
CA ARG A 146 -19.80 2.10 0.01
C ARG A 146 -20.00 1.12 1.15
N PHE A 147 -19.26 1.31 2.25
CA PHE A 147 -19.24 0.34 3.34
C PHE A 147 -19.92 0.85 4.59
N GLY A 148 -20.26 2.14 4.68
CA GLY A 148 -20.74 2.75 5.92
C GLY A 148 -19.62 2.90 6.95
N SER A 149 -18.38 3.03 6.49
CA SER A 149 -17.23 3.31 7.37
C SER A 149 -17.37 4.71 7.97
N GLU A 150 -16.76 4.94 9.12
CA GLU A 150 -16.66 6.30 9.70
C GLU A 150 -15.20 6.71 9.76
N ALA A 151 -14.86 7.89 9.26
CA ALA A 151 -13.48 8.38 9.26
C ALA A 151 -12.86 8.39 10.67
N ALA A 152 -13.66 8.69 11.70
CA ALA A 152 -13.21 8.69 13.09
C ALA A 152 -12.80 7.30 13.63
N ASN A 153 -13.24 6.22 12.99
CA ASN A 153 -12.85 4.85 13.32
C ASN A 153 -11.66 4.37 12.49
N MET A 154 -11.28 5.10 11.43
CA MET A 154 -10.22 4.68 10.54
C MET A 154 -8.84 4.91 11.16
N ILE A 155 -7.98 3.92 10.98
CA ILE A 155 -6.55 3.97 11.28
C ILE A 155 -5.83 4.10 9.94
N VAL A 156 -5.09 5.20 9.78
CA VAL A 156 -4.32 5.49 8.57
C VAL A 156 -2.84 5.37 8.87
N GLN A 157 -2.13 4.58 8.06
CA GLN A 157 -0.70 4.36 8.18
C GLN A 157 0.00 4.67 6.85
N PHE A 158 1.09 5.44 6.90
CA PHE A 158 1.93 5.71 5.74
C PHE A 158 3.15 4.80 5.72
N SER A 159 3.50 4.27 4.54
CA SER A 159 4.79 3.61 4.34
C SER A 159 5.95 4.60 4.37
N PRO A 160 7.22 4.12 4.43
CA PRO A 160 8.35 4.90 3.97
C PRO A 160 8.08 5.49 2.58
N CYS A 161 8.46 6.75 2.40
CA CYS A 161 8.26 7.51 1.18
C CYS A 161 9.29 8.65 1.09
N ILE A 162 9.51 9.19 -0.10
CA ILE A 162 10.44 10.31 -0.26
C ILE A 162 9.88 11.56 0.40
N ARG A 163 10.77 12.35 0.99
CA ARG A 163 10.43 13.55 1.76
C ARG A 163 11.58 14.57 1.71
N PRO A 164 11.36 15.83 2.14
CA PRO A 164 12.43 16.80 2.25
C PRO A 164 13.60 16.28 3.10
N PRO A 165 14.86 16.66 2.78
CA PRO A 165 15.27 17.51 1.67
C PRO A 165 15.44 16.78 0.32
N HIS A 166 15.22 15.47 0.25
CA HIS A 166 15.43 14.68 -0.98
C HIS A 166 14.32 14.86 -2.02
N TYR A 167 13.19 15.43 -1.60
CA TYR A 167 12.13 15.92 -2.47
C TYR A 167 11.48 17.13 -1.84
N GLU A 168 11.45 18.26 -2.56
CA GLU A 168 10.96 19.54 -2.04
C GLU A 168 9.49 19.54 -1.62
N ILE A 169 8.73 18.54 -2.06
CA ILE A 169 7.30 18.46 -1.82
C ILE A 169 7.03 17.46 -0.72
N ASP A 170 6.53 17.98 0.39
CA ASP A 170 6.02 17.17 1.49
C ASP A 170 4.56 16.79 1.24
N PHE A 171 4.34 15.83 0.34
CA PHE A 171 3.00 15.29 0.12
C PHE A 171 2.52 14.46 1.32
N GLY A 172 3.42 13.95 2.17
CA GLY A 172 3.06 13.30 3.43
C GLY A 172 2.28 14.24 4.35
N ALA A 173 2.77 15.45 4.56
CA ALA A 173 2.07 16.48 5.33
C ALA A 173 0.71 16.85 4.73
N GLU A 174 0.58 16.87 3.40
CA GLU A 174 -0.71 17.09 2.74
C GLU A 174 -1.69 15.93 2.96
N ILE A 175 -1.23 14.68 2.88
CA ILE A 175 -2.09 13.52 3.20
C ILE A 175 -2.60 13.60 4.64
N VAL A 176 -1.76 14.01 5.61
CA VAL A 176 -2.19 14.24 7.00
C VAL A 176 -3.30 15.29 7.06
N ARG A 177 -3.14 16.42 6.36
CA ARG A 177 -4.18 17.47 6.29
C ARG A 177 -5.49 16.93 5.72
N GLN A 178 -5.44 16.21 4.60
CA GLN A 178 -6.61 15.59 3.97
C GLN A 178 -7.35 14.64 4.93
N CYS A 179 -6.61 13.76 5.61
CA CYS A 179 -7.17 12.83 6.59
C CYS A 179 -7.85 13.57 7.76
N ARG A 180 -7.21 14.59 8.32
CA ARG A 180 -7.76 15.39 9.43
C ARG A 180 -9.02 16.15 9.02
N THR A 181 -9.06 16.72 7.83
CA THR A 181 -10.24 17.42 7.28
C THR A 181 -11.45 16.50 7.20
N LEU A 182 -11.24 15.20 6.92
CA LEU A 182 -12.31 14.21 6.88
C LEU A 182 -12.69 13.64 8.26
N GLY A 183 -11.98 14.03 9.33
CA GLY A 183 -12.25 13.57 10.69
C GLY A 183 -11.52 12.29 11.10
N VAL A 184 -10.50 11.85 10.35
CA VAL A 184 -9.62 10.76 10.77
C VAL A 184 -8.80 11.21 11.99
N LYS A 185 -8.81 10.38 13.04
CA LYS A 185 -8.15 10.67 14.32
C LYS A 185 -6.80 9.96 14.46
N GLU A 186 -6.70 8.73 13.99
CA GLU A 186 -5.50 7.90 14.12
C GLU A 186 -4.71 7.89 12.80
N ILE A 187 -3.66 8.71 12.74
CA ILE A 187 -2.80 8.88 11.57
C ILE A 187 -1.36 8.64 11.99
N HIS A 188 -0.69 7.69 11.34
CA HIS A 188 0.66 7.27 11.63
C HIS A 188 1.53 7.39 10.38
N ASP A 189 2.71 8.00 10.52
CA ASP A 189 3.73 8.06 9.48
C ASP A 189 4.93 7.23 9.91
N ALA A 190 5.45 6.38 9.03
CA ALA A 190 6.70 5.65 9.27
C ALA A 190 7.87 6.61 9.54
N GLY A 191 7.81 7.85 9.03
CA GLY A 191 8.84 8.86 9.27
C GLY A 191 10.12 8.63 8.46
N VAL A 192 10.16 7.60 7.61
CA VAL A 192 11.37 7.16 6.90
C VAL A 192 11.37 7.67 5.46
N CYS A 193 12.53 8.19 5.04
CA CYS A 193 12.79 8.63 3.68
C CYS A 193 13.41 7.48 2.85
N THR A 194 12.76 7.08 1.76
CA THR A 194 13.26 6.02 0.86
C THR A 194 14.57 6.37 0.17
N ALA A 195 14.84 7.66 -0.05
CA ALA A 195 16.08 8.12 -0.67
C ALA A 195 17.27 8.17 0.30
N CYS A 196 17.04 8.10 1.62
CA CYS A 196 18.11 8.16 2.62
C CYS A 196 18.78 6.79 2.87
N ASP A 197 18.11 5.69 2.55
CA ASP A 197 18.56 4.34 2.85
C ASP A 197 18.26 3.42 1.66
N LEU A 198 19.19 3.43 0.71
CA LEU A 198 19.09 2.63 -0.51
C LEU A 198 19.38 1.16 -0.28
N ASP A 199 19.94 0.78 0.88
CA ASP A 199 20.13 -0.63 1.22
C ASP A 199 18.79 -1.27 1.59
N ARG A 200 17.91 -0.51 2.26
CA ARG A 200 16.58 -0.98 2.68
C ARG A 200 15.47 -0.64 1.69
N TYR A 201 15.58 0.42 0.90
CA TYR A 201 14.48 0.87 0.04
C TYR A 201 14.93 1.14 -1.41
N TYR A 202 13.97 0.99 -2.32
CA TYR A 202 14.09 1.48 -3.69
C TYR A 202 13.67 2.95 -3.75
N SER A 203 14.45 3.77 -4.45
CA SER A 203 14.13 5.19 -4.65
C SER A 203 14.29 5.58 -6.12
N TYR A 204 13.17 5.91 -6.75
CA TYR A 204 13.13 6.33 -8.16
C TYR A 204 13.98 7.59 -8.39
N ARG A 205 13.90 8.55 -7.46
CA ARG A 205 14.61 9.82 -7.52
C ARG A 205 16.11 9.63 -7.33
N ALA A 206 16.53 8.92 -6.28
CA ALA A 206 17.94 8.73 -5.97
C ALA A 206 18.64 7.86 -7.02
N GLU A 207 17.94 6.84 -7.55
CA GLU A 207 18.46 5.90 -8.53
C GLU A 207 18.13 6.30 -9.99
N LYS A 208 17.69 7.56 -10.20
CA LYS A 208 17.48 8.16 -11.53
C LYS A 208 16.59 7.33 -12.47
N GLY A 209 15.56 6.73 -11.89
CA GLY A 209 14.52 5.98 -12.59
C GLY A 209 14.80 4.51 -12.86
N LYS A 210 16.04 4.04 -12.66
CA LYS A 210 16.42 2.63 -12.81
C LYS A 210 16.45 1.96 -11.44
N THR A 211 15.29 1.47 -10.99
CA THR A 211 15.14 0.92 -9.64
C THR A 211 13.99 -0.09 -9.55
N GLY A 212 13.99 -0.86 -8.47
CA GLY A 212 12.93 -1.78 -8.07
C GLY A 212 11.69 -1.10 -7.53
N ARG A 213 10.76 -1.90 -7.02
CA ARG A 213 9.56 -1.41 -6.34
C ARG A 213 9.38 -2.19 -5.05
N MET A 214 9.14 -1.47 -3.96
CA MET A 214 8.51 -2.04 -2.78
C MET A 214 7.07 -2.41 -3.12
N LEU A 215 6.55 -3.42 -2.44
CA LEU A 215 5.17 -3.85 -2.50
C LEU A 215 4.54 -3.64 -1.13
N ALA A 216 3.52 -2.80 -1.08
CA ALA A 216 2.65 -2.67 0.07
C ALA A 216 1.52 -3.70 -0.04
N LEU A 217 1.19 -4.38 1.06
CA LEU A 217 0.18 -5.44 1.11
C LEU A 217 -0.74 -5.24 2.32
N ILE A 218 -2.05 -5.42 2.11
CA ILE A 218 -3.02 -5.53 3.21
C ILE A 218 -4.16 -6.46 2.84
N ALA A 219 -4.64 -7.24 3.81
CA ALA A 219 -5.74 -8.17 3.62
C ALA A 219 -6.58 -8.26 4.89
N LEU A 220 -7.89 -8.40 4.74
CA LEU A 220 -8.78 -8.75 5.87
C LEU A 220 -8.71 -10.25 6.13
N ASN A 221 -8.55 -10.61 7.40
CA ASN A 221 -8.58 -12.00 7.83
C ASN A 221 -9.95 -12.64 7.49
N PRO A 222 -9.98 -13.92 7.06
CA PRO A 222 -11.19 -14.72 7.07
C PRO A 222 -11.89 -14.65 8.43
N LEU A 223 -13.20 -14.86 8.45
CA LEU A 223 -13.87 -15.14 9.71
C LEU A 223 -13.26 -16.43 10.27
N ALA A 224 -13.03 -16.47 11.58
CA ALA A 224 -12.73 -17.74 12.23
C ALA A 224 -13.97 -18.64 12.07
N ASP A 225 -13.75 -19.89 11.67
CA ASP A 225 -14.79 -20.91 11.72
C ASP A 225 -15.21 -21.19 13.18
#